data_AF-A0A961KAI6-F1
#
_entry.id   AF-A0A961KAI6-F1
#
_cell.length_a   1.000
_cell.length_b   1.000
_cell.length_c   1.000
_cell.angle_alpha   90.00
_cell.angle_beta   90.00
_cell.angle_gamma   90.00
#
_symmetry.space_group_name_H-M   'P 1'
#
loop_
_entity.id
_entity.type
_entity.pdbx_description
1 polymer ?
#
loop_
_entity_poly.entity_id
_entity_poly.type
_entity_poly.pdbx_seq_one_letter_code
_entity_poly.pdbx_strand_id
1 'polypeptide(L)'
;MKDVLPRTLVADALGVGEDALPPGDLPLDRLAERFLAYLRAGDADDPAPADHPDAWTYALMDALTRDHPARGFAAVVAAVAACDTPEDVALVAAGPLEDLIVQHGADLIDAVETRAAAAPRFAYALTGVW
;
A
#
# COMPACT_ATOMS: atom_id res chain seq x y z
N MET A 1 8.27 -13.45 -10.62
CA MET A 1 8.70 -13.60 -9.20
C MET A 1 7.67 -12.83 -8.39
N LYS A 2 7.13 -13.38 -7.29
CA LYS A 2 6.24 -12.58 -6.44
C LYS A 2 7.10 -11.55 -5.71
N ASP A 3 6.75 -10.28 -5.81
CA ASP A 3 7.47 -9.23 -5.08
C ASP A 3 7.23 -9.39 -3.59
N VAL A 4 8.30 -9.29 -2.81
CA VAL A 4 8.29 -9.50 -1.36
C VAL A 4 8.96 -8.34 -0.63
N LEU A 5 8.52 -8.09 0.61
CA LEU A 5 9.16 -7.21 1.56
C LEU A 5 9.99 -8.04 2.53
N PRO A 6 11.30 -7.74 2.70
CA PRO A 6 12.14 -8.43 3.67
C PRO A 6 11.51 -8.41 5.06
N ARG A 7 11.54 -9.53 5.78
CA ARG A 7 11.01 -9.59 7.15
C ARG A 7 11.63 -8.53 8.07
N THR A 8 12.92 -8.26 7.91
CA THR A 8 13.66 -7.22 8.64
C THR A 8 13.05 -5.83 8.41
N LEU A 9 12.76 -5.50 7.15
CA LEU A 9 12.13 -4.23 6.78
C LEU A 9 10.74 -4.09 7.41
N VAL A 10 9.95 -5.17 7.41
CA VAL A 10 8.62 -5.16 8.04
C VAL A 10 8.72 -4.96 9.55
N ALA A 11 9.70 -5.60 10.21
CA ALA A 11 9.94 -5.45 11.63
C ALA A 11 10.34 -4.01 11.97
N ASP A 12 11.31 -3.46 11.23
CA ASP A 12 11.79 -2.09 11.39
C ASP A 12 10.65 -1.07 11.18
N ALA A 13 9.88 -1.20 10.10
CA ALA A 13 8.78 -0.30 9.77
C ALA A 13 7.66 -0.32 10.81
N LEU A 14 7.40 -1.48 11.43
CA LEU A 14 6.39 -1.62 12.48
C LEU A 14 6.94 -1.32 13.90
N GLY A 15 8.25 -1.09 14.04
CA GLY A 15 8.89 -0.87 15.34
C GLY A 15 8.83 -2.09 16.27
N VAL A 16 8.82 -3.30 15.72
CA VAL A 16 8.76 -4.57 16.46
C VAL A 16 10.00 -5.42 16.23
N GLY A 17 10.26 -6.40 17.10
CA GLY A 17 11.30 -7.40 16.85
C GLY A 17 10.90 -8.37 15.73
N GLU A 18 11.87 -8.88 14.96
CA GLU A 18 11.60 -9.89 13.93
C GLU A 18 10.93 -11.14 14.51
N ASP A 19 11.26 -11.51 15.74
CA ASP A 19 10.70 -12.64 16.48
C ASP A 19 9.19 -12.50 16.77
N ALA A 20 8.65 -11.28 16.74
CA ALA A 20 7.22 -11.02 16.83
C ALA A 20 6.48 -11.24 15.49
N LEU A 21 7.20 -11.36 14.37
CA LEU A 21 6.62 -11.60 13.04
C LEU A 21 6.64 -13.08 12.67
N PRO A 22 5.71 -13.55 11.80
CA PRO A 22 5.82 -14.87 11.18
C PRO A 22 7.14 -15.03 10.41
N PRO A 23 7.66 -16.27 10.28
CA PRO A 23 8.86 -16.52 9.49
C PRO A 23 8.64 -16.26 8.00
N GLY A 24 9.66 -15.70 7.34
CA GLY A 24 9.68 -15.43 5.90
C GLY A 24 9.34 -13.98 5.55
N ASP A 25 9.69 -13.61 4.32
CA ASP A 25 9.40 -12.29 3.76
C ASP A 25 7.90 -12.15 3.47
N LEU A 26 7.38 -10.92 3.57
CA LEU A 26 5.97 -10.62 3.35
C LEU A 26 5.68 -10.45 1.85
N PRO A 27 4.86 -11.31 1.23
CA PRO A 27 4.46 -11.12 -0.17
C PRO A 27 3.57 -9.88 -0.34
N LEU A 28 3.82 -9.10 -1.40
CA LEU A 28 3.04 -7.89 -1.67
C LEU A 28 1.57 -8.19 -2.03
N ASP A 29 1.28 -9.34 -2.65
CA ASP A 29 -0.09 -9.78 -2.89
C ASP A 29 -0.84 -10.04 -1.58
N ARG A 30 -0.17 -10.64 -0.59
CA ARG A 30 -0.72 -10.82 0.76
C ARG A 30 -0.91 -9.50 1.49
N LEU A 31 0.05 -8.56 1.40
CA LEU A 31 -0.11 -7.23 1.97
C LEU A 31 -1.32 -6.52 1.36
N ALA A 32 -1.44 -6.53 0.04
CA ALA A 32 -2.55 -5.93 -0.70
C ALA A 32 -3.91 -6.49 -0.27
N GLU A 33 -4.06 -7.81 -0.19
CA GLU A 33 -5.29 -8.47 0.23
C GLU A 33 -5.71 -8.03 1.64
N ARG A 34 -4.77 -8.05 2.58
CA ARG A 34 -5.05 -7.70 3.99
C ARG A 34 -5.28 -6.21 4.17
N PHE A 35 -4.56 -5.37 3.43
CA PHE A 35 -4.75 -3.93 3.42
C PHE A 35 -6.13 -3.54 2.89
N LEU A 36 -6.58 -4.15 1.79
CA LEU A 36 -7.95 -3.94 1.30
C LEU A 36 -9.00 -4.44 2.29
N ALA A 37 -8.77 -5.57 2.97
CA ALA A 37 -9.67 -6.03 4.04
C ALA A 37 -9.78 -5.00 5.18
N TYR A 38 -8.67 -4.37 5.59
CA TYR A 38 -8.68 -3.28 6.55
C TYR A 38 -9.42 -2.05 6.02
N LEU A 39 -9.11 -1.61 4.79
CA LEU A 39 -9.74 -0.44 4.18
C LEU A 39 -11.26 -0.63 4.02
N ARG A 40 -11.74 -1.84 3.71
CA ARG A 40 -13.17 -2.14 3.60
C ARG A 40 -13.91 -2.18 4.94
N ALA A 41 -13.18 -2.24 6.05
CA ALA A 41 -13.76 -2.27 7.40
C ALA A 41 -14.06 -0.87 7.95
N GLY A 42 -13.72 0.19 7.21
CA GLY A 42 -14.06 1.57 7.51
C GLY A 42 -14.01 2.43 6.25
N ASP A 43 -14.04 3.76 6.40
CA ASP A 43 -13.78 4.70 5.32
C ASP A 43 -13.00 5.92 5.86
N ALA A 44 -12.91 6.99 5.05
CA ALA A 44 -12.17 8.19 5.44
C ALA A 44 -12.82 8.95 6.61
N ASP A 45 -14.14 8.85 6.79
CA ASP A 45 -14.91 9.53 7.82
C ASP A 45 -15.12 8.65 9.07
N ASP A 46 -15.17 7.32 8.89
CA ASP A 46 -15.28 6.33 9.96
C ASP A 46 -14.19 5.24 9.80
N PRO A 47 -12.97 5.48 10.27
CA PRO A 47 -11.87 4.55 10.07
C PRO A 47 -12.10 3.24 10.83
N ALA A 48 -11.53 2.16 10.30
CA ALA A 48 -11.61 0.84 10.93
C ALA A 48 -11.10 0.88 12.39
N PRO A 49 -11.68 0.06 13.30
CA PRO A 49 -11.28 0.03 14.70
C PRO A 49 -9.77 -0.21 14.89
N ALA A 50 -9.18 0.44 15.90
CA ALA A 50 -7.77 0.30 16.20
C ALA A 50 -7.35 -1.14 16.55
N ASP A 51 -8.28 -1.98 17.01
CA ASP A 51 -8.08 -3.40 17.31
C ASP A 51 -8.41 -4.34 16.14
N HIS A 52 -8.66 -3.79 14.94
CA HIS A 52 -8.86 -4.60 13.74
C HIS A 52 -7.62 -5.48 13.48
N PRO A 53 -7.79 -6.79 13.21
CA PRO A 53 -6.67 -7.73 13.07
C PRO A 53 -5.69 -7.38 11.94
N ASP A 54 -6.13 -6.57 10.98
CA ASP A 54 -5.31 -6.11 9.86
C ASP A 54 -4.85 -4.63 9.99
N ALA A 55 -5.01 -3.98 11.15
CA ALA A 55 -4.54 -2.60 11.37
C ALA A 55 -3.03 -2.42 11.14
N TRP A 56 -2.25 -3.47 11.35
CA TRP A 56 -0.81 -3.49 11.03
C TRP A 56 -0.51 -3.20 9.56
N THR A 57 -1.43 -3.52 8.64
CA THR A 57 -1.23 -3.27 7.20
C THR A 57 -1.28 -1.78 6.88
N TYR A 58 -2.14 -1.03 7.55
CA TYR A 58 -2.22 0.42 7.40
C TYR A 58 -0.95 1.07 7.93
N ALA A 59 -0.52 0.70 9.14
CA ALA A 59 0.74 1.18 9.71
C ALA A 59 1.95 0.84 8.83
N LEU A 60 2.01 -0.37 8.27
CA LEU A 60 3.08 -0.75 7.35
C LEU A 60 3.01 0.03 6.03
N MET A 61 1.83 0.20 5.44
CA MET A 61 1.67 0.98 4.22
C MET A 61 2.11 2.43 4.44
N ASP A 62 1.68 3.08 5.52
CA ASP A 62 2.07 4.45 5.89
C ASP A 62 3.60 4.59 6.07
N ALA A 63 4.24 3.64 6.77
CA ALA A 63 5.70 3.65 6.93
C ALA A 63 6.42 3.46 5.58
N LEU A 64 5.92 2.58 4.70
CA LEU A 64 6.52 2.34 3.40
C LEU A 64 6.36 3.54 2.45
N THR A 65 5.20 4.19 2.44
CA THR A 65 4.98 5.38 1.60
C THR A 65 5.82 6.56 2.06
N ARG A 66 6.03 6.68 3.38
CA ARG A 66 6.85 7.73 3.98
C ARG A 66 8.36 7.52 3.77
N ASP A 67 8.87 6.35 4.15
CA ASP A 67 10.32 6.15 4.35
C ASP A 67 10.96 5.27 3.27
N HIS A 68 10.16 4.55 2.47
CA HIS A 68 10.65 3.58 1.50
C HIS A 68 9.93 3.72 0.14
N PRO A 69 10.03 4.86 -0.57
CA PRO A 69 9.17 5.21 -1.70
C PRO A 69 9.11 4.14 -2.80
N ALA A 70 10.22 3.50 -3.15
CA ALA A 70 10.23 2.42 -4.14
C ALA A 70 9.44 1.18 -3.68
N ARG A 71 9.49 0.84 -2.38
CA ARG A 71 8.74 -0.28 -1.79
C ARG A 71 7.29 0.09 -1.55
N GLY A 72 7.02 1.31 -1.08
CA GLY A 72 5.67 1.87 -0.99
C GLY A 72 4.98 1.86 -2.35
N PHE A 73 5.65 2.32 -3.41
CA PHE A 73 5.10 2.30 -4.77
C PHE A 73 4.78 0.88 -5.25
N ALA A 74 5.68 -0.09 -5.03
CA ALA A 74 5.41 -1.48 -5.35
C ALA A 74 4.20 -2.04 -4.58
N ALA A 75 4.07 -1.70 -3.30
CA ALA A 75 2.93 -2.11 -2.47
C ALA A 75 1.61 -1.47 -2.92
N VAL A 76 1.61 -0.18 -3.27
CA VAL A 76 0.43 0.51 -3.85
C VAL A 76 0.03 -0.09 -5.19
N VAL A 77 0.99 -0.40 -6.05
CA VAL A 77 0.72 -1.09 -7.32
C VAL A 77 0.06 -2.46 -7.09
N ALA A 78 0.52 -3.20 -6.08
CA ALA A 78 -0.09 -4.48 -5.70
C ALA A 78 -1.51 -4.29 -5.15
N ALA A 79 -1.73 -3.28 -4.29
CA ALA A 79 -3.05 -2.93 -3.76
C ALA A 79 -4.04 -2.57 -4.87
N VAL A 80 -3.66 -1.67 -5.78
CA VAL A 80 -4.49 -1.30 -6.94
C VAL A 80 -4.79 -2.52 -7.82
N ALA A 81 -3.82 -3.42 -8.01
CA ALA A 81 -4.03 -4.66 -8.76
C ALA A 81 -5.00 -5.64 -8.06
N ALA A 82 -5.16 -5.54 -6.74
CA ALA A 82 -6.07 -6.37 -5.96
C ALA A 82 -7.46 -5.73 -5.74
N CYS A 83 -7.66 -4.45 -6.07
CA CYS A 83 -8.97 -3.80 -5.99
C CYS A 83 -10.03 -4.54 -6.84
N ASP A 84 -11.19 -4.80 -6.24
CA ASP A 84 -12.32 -5.46 -6.87
C ASP A 84 -13.41 -4.45 -7.27
N THR A 85 -13.48 -3.32 -6.58
CA THR A 85 -14.53 -2.29 -6.74
C THR A 85 -13.93 -0.90 -7.00
N PRO A 86 -14.72 0.04 -7.58
CA PRO A 86 -14.31 1.45 -7.67
C PRO A 86 -14.03 2.09 -6.31
N GLU A 87 -14.76 1.67 -5.26
CA GLU A 87 -14.55 2.09 -3.87
C GLU A 87 -13.15 1.72 -3.39
N ASP A 88 -12.72 0.47 -3.61
CA ASP A 88 -11.37 0.03 -3.27
C ASP A 88 -10.30 0.90 -3.96
N VAL A 89 -10.53 1.22 -5.24
CA VAL A 89 -9.60 2.06 -6.01
C VAL A 89 -9.56 3.48 -5.43
N ALA A 90 -10.71 4.05 -5.07
CA ALA A 90 -10.78 5.38 -4.47
C ALA A 90 -10.02 5.43 -3.14
N LEU A 91 -10.21 4.45 -2.25
CA LEU A 91 -9.51 4.38 -0.96
C LEU A 91 -7.98 4.26 -1.12
N VAL A 92 -7.51 3.47 -2.09
CA VAL A 92 -6.07 3.33 -2.36
C VAL A 92 -5.50 4.60 -3.04
N ALA A 93 -6.28 5.25 -3.90
CA ALA A 93 -5.89 6.47 -4.59
C ALA A 93 -5.73 7.66 -3.62
N ALA A 94 -6.76 7.89 -2.81
CA ALA A 94 -6.90 8.91 -1.78
C ALA A 94 -5.92 8.84 -0.61
N GLY A 95 -5.40 7.64 -0.37
CA GLY A 95 -4.49 7.38 0.73
C GLY A 95 -3.08 7.16 0.21
N PRO A 96 -2.61 5.91 0.17
CA PRO A 96 -1.18 5.64 -0.03
C PRO A 96 -0.65 6.04 -1.41
N LEU A 97 -1.48 6.14 -2.46
CA LEU A 97 -1.01 6.64 -3.77
C LEU A 97 -0.81 8.16 -3.77
N GLU A 98 -1.76 8.92 -3.22
CA GLU A 98 -1.63 10.36 -3.01
C GLU A 98 -0.42 10.69 -2.13
N ASP A 99 -0.28 10.01 -0.99
CA ASP A 99 0.84 10.21 -0.07
C ASP A 99 2.20 10.03 -0.77
N LEU A 100 2.34 9.00 -1.61
CA LEU A 100 3.56 8.77 -2.39
C LEU A 100 3.83 9.88 -3.40
N ILE A 101 2.79 10.37 -4.09
CA ILE A 101 2.95 11.41 -5.12
C ILE A 101 3.29 12.75 -4.45
N VAL A 102 2.62 13.09 -3.35
CA VAL A 102 2.86 14.32 -2.58
C VAL A 102 4.29 14.34 -2.02
N GLN A 103 4.76 13.23 -1.45
CA GLN A 103 6.05 13.18 -0.77
C GLN A 103 7.22 12.90 -1.72
N HIS A 104 7.02 12.04 -2.71
CA HIS A 104 8.09 11.45 -3.52
C HIS A 104 7.81 11.54 -5.04
N GLY A 105 6.83 12.34 -5.47
CA GLY A 105 6.41 12.41 -6.86
C GLY A 105 7.54 12.75 -7.84
N ALA A 106 8.46 13.63 -7.44
CA ALA A 106 9.62 13.98 -8.27
C ALA A 106 10.56 12.78 -8.52
N ASP A 107 10.71 11.91 -7.52
CA ASP A 107 11.57 10.72 -7.60
C ASP A 107 10.87 9.53 -8.27
N LEU A 108 9.53 9.50 -8.23
CA LEU A 108 8.71 8.40 -8.73
C LEU A 108 8.04 8.67 -10.08
N ILE A 109 8.13 9.89 -10.64
CA ILE A 109 7.34 10.28 -11.83
C ILE A 109 7.52 9.31 -13.00
N ASP A 110 8.75 8.92 -13.32
CA ASP A 110 9.03 7.99 -14.41
C ASP A 110 8.39 6.61 -14.18
N ALA A 111 8.42 6.13 -12.93
CA ALA A 111 7.83 4.85 -12.54
C ALA A 111 6.30 4.91 -12.59
N VAL A 112 5.71 6.03 -12.15
CA VAL A 112 4.26 6.29 -12.20
C VAL A 112 3.78 6.31 -13.65
N GLU A 113 4.43 7.09 -14.53
CA GLU A 113 4.07 7.19 -15.94
C GLU A 113 4.21 5.85 -16.67
N THR A 114 5.33 5.16 -16.44
CA THR A 114 5.58 3.82 -17.01
C THR A 114 4.48 2.84 -16.58
N ARG A 115 4.11 2.86 -15.30
CA ARG A 115 3.08 1.98 -14.75
C ARG A 115 1.69 2.32 -15.30
N ALA A 116 1.35 3.60 -15.40
CA ALA A 116 0.08 4.07 -15.93
C ALA A 116 -0.11 3.67 -17.40
N ALA A 117 0.94 3.79 -18.21
CA ALA A 117 0.92 3.34 -19.60
C ALA A 117 0.68 1.82 -19.75
N ALA A 118 1.13 1.02 -18.78
CA ALA A 118 1.08 -0.44 -18.83
C ALA A 118 -0.12 -1.07 -18.09
N ALA A 119 -0.81 -0.35 -17.20
CA ALA A 119 -2.01 -0.85 -16.52
C ALA A 119 -3.17 0.14 -16.49
N PRO A 120 -4.25 -0.15 -17.22
CA PRO A 120 -5.46 0.67 -17.21
C PRO A 120 -6.05 0.88 -15.81
N ARG A 121 -5.99 -0.12 -14.92
CA ARG A 121 -6.48 0.03 -13.54
C ARG A 121 -5.64 1.00 -12.71
N PHE A 122 -4.31 0.99 -12.90
CA PHE A 122 -3.43 1.96 -12.24
C PHE A 122 -3.64 3.37 -12.80
N ALA A 123 -3.79 3.50 -14.13
CA ALA A 123 -4.16 4.77 -14.74
C ALA A 123 -5.51 5.30 -14.22
N TYR A 124 -6.49 4.43 -13.98
CA TYR A 124 -7.76 4.81 -13.36
C TYR A 124 -7.58 5.28 -11.91
N ALA A 125 -6.76 4.58 -11.11
CA ALA A 125 -6.46 5.00 -9.73
C ALA A 125 -5.86 6.41 -9.66
N LEU A 126 -5.01 6.79 -10.61
CA LEU A 126 -4.43 8.15 -10.66
C LEU A 126 -5.48 9.26 -10.81
N THR A 127 -6.70 8.96 -11.29
CA THR A 127 -7.77 9.95 -11.37
C THR A 127 -8.46 10.23 -10.03
N GLY A 128 -8.17 9.42 -9.01
CA GLY A 128 -8.69 9.55 -7.65
C GLY A 128 -7.70 10.19 -6.66
N VAL A 129 -6.56 10.69 -7.13
CA VAL A 129 -5.60 11.45 -6.33
C VAL A 129 -6.02 12.93 -6.33
N TRP A 130 -6.00 13.61 -5.18
CA TRP A 130 -6.46 15.02 -5.05
C TRP A 130 -5.46 15.96 -4.38
#